data_AF-A0A7S2LLI4-F1
#
_entry.id   AF-A0A7S2LLI4-F1
#
_cell.length_a   1.000
_cell.length_b   1.000
_cell.length_c   1.000
_cell.angle_alpha   90.00
_cell.angle_beta   90.00
_cell.angle_gamma   90.00
#
_symmetry.space_group_name_H-M   'P 1'
#
loop_
_entity.id
_entity.type
_entity.pdbx_description
1 polymer ?
#
loop_
_entity_poly.entity_id
_entity_poly.type
_entity_poly.pdbx_seq_one_letter_code
_entity_poly.pdbx_strand_id
1 'polypeptide(L)'
;DSARVVVASAAALSDTASLDVWSVKGNESVTLSQNRISLWLKSVAVSTDGQLALIVSDFVGGYRVSVWNITTKKAVHEALFYDAFARGAALSLDNKRAVILHEIYDK
;
A
#
# COMPACT_ATOMS: atom_id res chain seq x y z
N ASP A 1 5.16 19.93 -11.82
CA ASP A 1 5.73 18.81 -12.62
C ASP A 1 6.96 18.18 -12.02
N SER A 2 6.75 17.33 -11.01
CA SER A 2 7.80 16.46 -10.47
C SER A 2 7.24 15.05 -10.37
N ALA A 3 7.75 14.13 -11.20
CA ALA A 3 7.41 12.72 -11.08
C ALA A 3 7.94 12.19 -9.74
N ARG A 4 7.08 11.48 -9.00
CA ARG A 4 7.44 10.76 -7.77
C ARG A 4 7.41 9.26 -8.09
N VAL A 5 8.39 8.51 -7.61
CA VAL A 5 8.47 7.06 -7.81
C VAL A 5 8.28 6.39 -6.45
N VAL A 6 7.35 5.46 -6.37
CA VAL A 6 7.01 4.80 -5.12
C VAL A 6 7.49 3.38 -5.20
N VAL A 7 8.32 2.98 -4.24
CA VAL A 7 8.90 1.64 -4.21
C VAL A 7 8.51 0.97 -2.90
N ALA A 8 7.59 0.03 -2.98
CA ALA A 8 7.24 -0.80 -1.84
C ALA A 8 8.16 -2.01 -1.76
N SER A 9 8.81 -2.21 -0.61
CA SER A 9 9.73 -3.32 -0.37
C SER A 9 9.39 -3.99 0.94
N ALA A 10 8.80 -5.19 0.89
CA ALA A 10 8.67 -6.04 2.06
C ALA A 10 9.85 -7.01 2.12
N ALA A 11 10.46 -7.16 3.28
CA ALA A 11 11.39 -8.25 3.51
C ALA A 11 10.57 -9.54 3.70
N ALA A 12 10.72 -10.48 2.77
CA ALA A 12 9.90 -11.69 2.62
C ALA A 12 9.96 -12.68 3.80
N LEU A 13 10.69 -12.38 4.88
CA LEU A 13 10.94 -13.25 6.02
C LEU A 13 10.92 -12.53 7.37
N SER A 14 10.58 -11.24 7.42
CA SER A 14 10.40 -10.52 8.68
C SER A 14 8.92 -10.24 8.91
N ASP A 15 8.52 -10.25 10.18
CA ASP A 15 7.19 -9.86 10.66
C ASP A 15 6.90 -8.35 10.47
N THR A 16 7.55 -7.73 9.49
CA THR A 16 7.61 -6.29 9.29
C THR A 16 7.55 -6.00 7.79
N ALA A 17 6.60 -5.14 7.41
CA ALA A 17 6.54 -4.59 6.07
C ALA A 17 6.97 -3.12 6.13
N SER A 18 7.92 -2.75 5.29
CA SER A 18 8.31 -1.36 5.05
C SER A 18 7.86 -0.92 3.66
N LEU A 19 7.55 0.35 3.53
CA LEU A 19 7.30 1.00 2.24
C LEU A 19 8.20 2.22 2.18
N ASP A 20 8.99 2.36 1.12
CA ASP A 20 9.79 3.56 0.90
C ASP A 20 9.22 4.38 -0.26
N VAL A 21 8.80 5.61 0.02
CA VAL A 21 8.31 6.54 -1.00
C VAL A 21 9.48 7.44 -1.43
N TRP A 22 9.79 7.49 -2.73
CA TRP A 22 10.94 8.24 -3.25
C TRP A 22 10.51 9.40 -4.17
N SER A 23 11.15 10.55 -4.00
CA SER A 23 11.04 11.67 -4.94
C SER A 23 12.19 11.63 -5.95
N VAL A 24 11.88 11.48 -7.24
CA VAL A 24 12.90 11.41 -8.31
C VAL A 24 13.70 12.72 -8.43
N LYS A 25 13.09 13.86 -8.07
CA LYS A 25 13.69 15.19 -8.25
C LYS A 25 14.44 15.72 -7.03
N GLY A 26 14.11 15.22 -5.83
CA GLY A 26 14.61 15.75 -4.56
C GLY A 26 15.67 14.90 -3.88
N ASN A 27 15.89 13.66 -4.33
CA ASN A 27 16.68 12.66 -3.61
C ASN A 27 16.19 12.42 -2.16
N GLU A 28 14.94 12.79 -1.89
CA GLU A 28 14.27 12.63 -0.59
C GLU A 28 13.49 11.31 -0.59
N SER A 29 13.68 10.53 0.47
CA SER A 29 12.93 9.30 0.73
C SER A 29 12.13 9.41 2.02
N VAL A 30 10.93 8.84 2.01
CA VAL A 30 10.07 8.71 3.18
C VAL A 30 9.76 7.24 3.39
N THR A 31 10.31 6.66 4.44
CA THR A 31 9.94 5.32 4.91
C THR A 31 8.64 5.38 5.71
N LEU A 32 7.65 4.63 5.24
CA LEU A 32 6.42 4.25 5.92
C LEU A 32 6.61 2.81 6.43
N SER A 33 7.00 2.67 7.70
CA SER A 33 7.21 1.36 8.31
C SER A 33 5.98 0.93 9.11
N GLN A 34 5.49 -0.29 8.87
CA GLN A 34 4.48 -0.90 9.72
C GLN A 34 5.03 -2.20 10.31
N ASN A 35 5.15 -2.25 11.65
CA ASN A 35 5.39 -3.51 12.36
C ASN A 35 4.08 -4.31 12.36
N ARG A 36 3.93 -5.19 11.37
CA ARG A 36 2.80 -6.11 11.24
C ARG A 36 3.30 -7.45 10.70
N ILE A 37 3.09 -8.45 11.55
CA ILE A 37 3.41 -9.87 11.32
C ILE A 37 2.70 -10.38 10.07
N SER A 38 3.42 -11.13 9.22
CA SER A 38 2.89 -11.97 8.13
C SER A 38 2.02 -11.26 7.08
N LEU A 39 2.59 -10.29 6.35
CA LEU A 39 1.95 -9.64 5.21
C LEU A 39 2.80 -9.77 3.95
N TRP A 40 2.19 -10.18 2.85
CA TRP A 40 2.83 -10.17 1.52
C TRP A 40 2.34 -8.96 0.73
N LEU A 41 3.21 -7.99 0.46
CA LEU A 41 2.86 -6.83 -0.36
C LEU A 41 2.48 -7.28 -1.79
N LYS A 42 1.32 -6.82 -2.26
CA LYS A 42 0.80 -7.12 -3.60
C LYS A 42 0.77 -5.90 -4.51
N SER A 43 0.42 -4.74 -3.97
CA SER A 43 0.29 -3.52 -4.76
C SER A 43 0.54 -2.29 -3.92
N VAL A 44 1.06 -1.25 -4.57
CA VAL A 44 1.18 0.10 -4.03
C VAL A 44 0.71 1.11 -5.06
N ALA A 45 0.03 2.16 -4.61
CA ALA A 45 -0.30 3.33 -5.43
C ALA A 45 -0.14 4.61 -4.60
N VAL A 46 0.11 5.74 -5.26
CA VAL A 46 0.15 7.05 -4.60
C VAL A 46 -0.85 7.98 -5.25
N SER A 47 -1.47 8.81 -4.42
CA SER A 47 -2.44 9.81 -4.86
C SER A 47 -1.80 10.82 -5.81
N THR A 48 -2.63 11.45 -6.64
CA THR A 48 -2.19 12.44 -7.64
C THR A 48 -1.51 13.66 -6.99
N ASP A 49 -1.90 14.02 -5.77
CA ASP A 49 -1.28 15.09 -4.97
C ASP A 49 -0.03 14.63 -4.21
N GLY A 50 0.29 13.34 -4.25
CA GLY A 50 1.43 12.73 -3.58
C GLY A 50 1.34 12.72 -2.06
N GLN A 51 0.17 12.91 -1.47
CA GLN A 51 -0.03 12.97 -0.01
C GLN A 51 -0.44 11.64 0.61
N LEU A 52 -1.05 10.75 -0.18
CA LEU A 52 -1.56 9.46 0.26
C LEU A 52 -0.84 8.31 -0.45
N ALA A 53 -0.59 7.22 0.30
CA ALA A 53 -0.17 5.94 -0.24
C ALA A 53 -1.24 4.88 0.05
N LEU A 54 -1.68 4.18 -1.00
CA LEU A 54 -2.50 2.97 -0.92
C LEU A 54 -1.58 1.75 -0.93
N ILE A 55 -1.74 0.88 0.06
CA ILE A 55 -0.99 -0.36 0.20
C ILE A 55 -1.98 -1.51 0.26
N VAL A 56 -1.72 -2.53 -0.54
CA VAL A 56 -2.45 -3.79 -0.48
C VAL A 56 -1.49 -4.93 -0.19
N SER A 57 -1.82 -5.72 0.82
CA SER A 57 -1.07 -6.90 1.21
C SER A 57 -1.97 -8.08 1.46
N ASP A 58 -1.51 -9.26 1.09
CA ASP A 58 -2.19 -10.50 1.44
C ASP A 58 -1.73 -10.99 2.81
N PHE A 59 -2.59 -11.76 3.47
CA PHE A 59 -2.29 -12.57 4.65
C PHE A 59 -2.98 -13.92 4.51
N VAL A 60 -2.71 -14.87 5.41
CA VAL A 60 -3.34 -16.19 5.35
C VAL A 60 -4.87 -16.05 5.48
N GLY A 61 -5.61 -16.37 4.42
CA GLY A 61 -7.06 -16.32 4.38
C GLY A 61 -7.67 -14.96 4.00
N GLY A 62 -6.88 -14.00 3.50
CA GLY A 62 -7.41 -12.70 3.12
C GLY A 62 -6.39 -11.71 2.60
N TYR A 63 -6.84 -10.46 2.48
CA TYR A 63 -5.98 -9.31 2.18
C TYR A 63 -6.37 -8.07 2.99
N ARG A 64 -5.39 -7.20 3.20
CA ARG A 64 -5.51 -5.91 3.86
C ARG A 64 -5.36 -4.80 2.83
N VAL A 65 -6.17 -3.77 2.97
CA VAL A 65 -6.02 -2.50 2.28
C VAL A 65 -5.73 -1.44 3.33
N SER A 66 -4.67 -0.66 3.16
CA SER A 66 -4.38 0.48 4.02
C SER A 66 -4.07 1.73 3.22
N VAL A 67 -4.54 2.87 3.71
CA VAL A 67 -4.27 4.20 3.17
C VAL A 67 -3.48 4.97 4.21
N TRP A 68 -2.36 5.53 3.78
CA TRP A 68 -1.40 6.21 4.64
C TRP A 68 -1.23 7.64 4.22
N ASN A 69 -1.19 8.55 5.18
CA ASN A 69 -0.70 9.89 4.94
C ASN A 69 0.84 9.87 4.97
N ILE A 70 1.45 10.22 3.83
CA ILE A 70 2.90 10.11 3.62
C ILE A 70 3.66 11.10 4.53
N THR A 71 3.17 12.34 4.64
CA THR A 71 3.83 13.40 5.43
C THR A 71 3.88 13.05 6.92
N THR A 72 2.76 12.61 7.47
CA THR A 72 2.63 12.27 8.91
C THR A 72 3.11 10.86 9.22
N LYS A 73 3.31 10.03 8.20
CA LYS A 73 3.66 8.60 8.31
C LYS A 73 2.66 7.79 9.14
N LYS A 74 1.36 8.10 9.00
CA LYS A 74 0.29 7.44 9.74
C LYS A 74 -0.74 6.82 8.80
N ALA A 75 -1.23 5.63 9.16
CA ALA A 75 -2.42 5.06 8.54
C ALA A 75 -3.62 5.95 8.85
N VAL A 76 -4.35 6.35 7.81
CA VAL A 76 -5.61 7.09 7.91
C VAL A 76 -6.82 6.20 7.65
N HIS A 77 -6.62 5.04 7.02
CA HIS A 77 -7.64 4.03 6.82
C HIS A 77 -7.02 2.64 6.74
N GLU A 78 -7.69 1.63 7.30
CA GLU A 78 -7.33 0.22 7.19
C GLU A 78 -8.61 -0.62 7.08
N ALA A 79 -8.61 -1.61 6.19
CA ALA A 79 -9.69 -2.56 6.00
C ALA A 79 -9.14 -3.97 5.77
N LEU A 80 -9.86 -4.98 6.24
CA LEU A 80 -9.55 -6.39 6.07
C LEU A 80 -10.65 -7.06 5.24
N PHE A 81 -10.22 -7.90 4.32
CA PHE A 81 -11.09 -8.69 3.45
C PHE A 81 -10.66 -10.15 3.58
N TYR A 82 -11.63 -11.02 3.83
CA TYR A 82 -11.41 -12.45 4.07
C TYR A 82 -11.87 -13.26 2.86
N ASP A 83 -11.39 -14.51 2.78
CA ASP A 83 -11.73 -15.47 1.72
C ASP A 83 -11.47 -14.94 0.30
N ALA A 84 -10.46 -14.09 0.17
CA ALA A 84 -10.06 -13.50 -1.10
C ALA A 84 -8.58 -13.11 -1.11
N PHE A 85 -8.00 -12.98 -2.30
CA PHE A 85 -6.64 -12.47 -2.49
C PHE A 85 -6.60 -11.31 -3.46
N ALA A 86 -5.78 -10.31 -3.14
CA ALA A 86 -5.62 -9.17 -4.01
C ALA A 86 -4.68 -9.48 -5.19
N ARG A 87 -4.98 -8.86 -6.34
CA ARG A 87 -4.19 -8.96 -7.57
C ARG A 87 -3.64 -7.60 -8.00
N GLY A 88 -4.30 -6.52 -7.63
CA GLY A 88 -3.86 -5.16 -7.95
C GLY A 88 -4.73 -4.10 -7.30
N ALA A 89 -4.23 -2.87 -7.31
CA ALA A 89 -4.93 -1.74 -6.71
C ALA A 89 -4.67 -0.45 -7.48
N ALA A 90 -5.67 0.44 -7.50
CA ALA A 90 -5.56 1.78 -8.08
C ALA A 90 -6.30 2.80 -7.20
N LEU A 91 -5.83 4.05 -7.24
CA LEU A 91 -6.53 5.21 -6.68
C LEU A 91 -7.21 6.00 -7.79
N SER A 92 -8.40 6.53 -7.51
CA SER A 92 -9.05 7.48 -8.42
C SER A 92 -8.28 8.81 -8.45
N LEU A 93 -8.38 9.53 -9.58
CA LEU A 93 -7.68 10.81 -9.77
C LEU A 93 -8.09 11.88 -8.75
N ASP A 94 -9.33 11.82 -8.26
CA ASP A 94 -9.86 12.71 -7.22
C ASP A 94 -9.42 12.30 -5.79
N ASN A 95 -8.63 11.22 -5.65
CA ASN A 95 -8.12 10.65 -4.41
C ASN A 95 -9.20 10.21 -3.41
N LYS A 96 -10.45 10.05 -3.84
CA LYS A 96 -11.59 9.69 -2.96
C LYS A 96 -11.94 8.21 -2.97
N ARG A 97 -11.45 7.44 -3.94
CA ARG A 97 -11.78 6.03 -4.11
C ARG A 97 -10.52 5.20 -4.37
N ALA A 98 -10.52 3.99 -3.84
CA ALA A 98 -9.59 2.94 -4.20
C ALA A 98 -10.36 1.82 -4.90
N VAL A 99 -9.78 1.25 -5.95
CA VAL A 99 -10.32 0.06 -6.64
C VAL A 99 -9.31 -1.06 -6.44
N ILE A 100 -9.80 -2.20 -5.96
CA ILE A 100 -9.00 -3.39 -5.71
C ILE A 100 -9.48 -4.49 -6.64
N LEU A 101 -8.58 -5.03 -7.44
CA LEU A 101 -8.85 -6.27 -8.15
C LEU A 101 -8.52 -7.41 -7.19
N HIS A 102 -9.50 -8.25 -6.88
CA HIS A 102 -9.32 -9.41 -6.04
C HIS A 102 -10.02 -10.64 -6.61
N GLU A 103 -9.52 -11.80 -6.23
CA GLU A 103 -10.10 -13.11 -6.54
C GLU A 103 -10.72 -13.66 -5.26
N ILE A 104 -11.95 -14.15 -5.34
CA ILE A 104 -12.67 -14.75 -4.21
C ILE A 104 -12.45 -16.26 -4.27
N TYR A 105 -12.29 -16.89 -3.11
CA TYR A 105 -12.37 -18.33 -3.00
C TYR A 105 -13.81 -18.79 -3.21
N ASP A 106 -14.07 -19.56 -4.28
CA ASP A 106 -15.23 -20.46 -4.27
C ASP A 106 -14.89 -21.66 -3.37
N LYS A 107 -15.79 -21.98 -2.44
CA LYS A 107 -15.71 -23.19 -1.62
C LYS A 107 -16.46 -24.34 -2.28
#